data_AF-A0A6N6S207-F1
#
_entry.id   AF-A0A6N6S207-F1
#
_cell.length_a   1.000
_cell.length_b   1.000
_cell.length_c   1.000
_cell.angle_alpha   90.00
_cell.angle_beta   90.00
_cell.angle_gamma   90.00
#
_symmetry.space_group_name_H-M   'P 1'
#
loop_
_entity.id
_entity.type
_entity.pdbx_description
1 polymer ?
#
loop_
_entity_poly.entity_id
_entity_poly.type
_entity_poly.pdbx_seq_one_letter_code
_entity_poly.pdbx_strand_id
1 'polypeptide(L)'
;MNQELSEYTARFTNIRVADEDGEGKRETGELVVFFENGFVPQKREIKVPIPTPNGFLAVAFPVYAARWSDIEPLSLSEPENASVLGETEPLCYVQALAVKSLKEKVPGMVVRHLLRSAAKSAFQWQTKDSAGTAGTIFSSLYNIVSEKADLRSWLTLPRDVQILRNHLSAGTHQLHLEHKASGAFSDIDVSIHKNGKTILRVIRIGSVFYSTAITF
;
A
#
# COMPACT_ATOMS: atom_id res chain seq x y z
N MET A 1 -24.57 -23.04 7.29
CA MET A 1 -24.94 -21.83 6.53
C MET A 1 -25.68 -20.79 7.37
N ASN A 2 -26.54 -21.16 8.35
CA ASN A 2 -27.30 -20.16 9.14
C ASN A 2 -26.58 -19.60 10.39
N GLN A 3 -25.60 -20.32 10.95
CA GLN A 3 -24.88 -19.87 12.16
C GLN A 3 -23.87 -18.76 11.85
N GLU A 4 -23.09 -18.93 10.79
CA GLU A 4 -22.12 -17.93 10.30
C GLU A 4 -22.81 -16.60 9.94
N LEU A 5 -24.02 -16.67 9.35
CA LEU A 5 -24.82 -15.49 9.05
C LEU A 5 -25.26 -14.75 10.33
N SER A 6 -25.71 -15.49 11.36
CA SER A 6 -26.10 -14.85 12.63
C SER A 6 -24.92 -14.22 13.38
N GLU A 7 -23.76 -14.87 13.35
CA GLU A 7 -22.53 -14.35 13.96
C GLU A 7 -22.04 -13.10 13.22
N TYR A 8 -22.17 -13.09 11.89
CA TYR A 8 -21.87 -11.94 11.05
C TYR A 8 -22.80 -10.77 11.38
N THR A 9 -24.11 -10.97 11.37
CA THR A 9 -25.09 -9.90 11.65
C THR A 9 -24.96 -9.35 13.07
N ALA A 10 -24.64 -10.19 14.06
CA ALA A 10 -24.41 -9.75 15.45
C ALA A 10 -23.11 -8.95 15.64
N ARG A 11 -22.10 -9.17 14.79
CA ARG A 11 -20.84 -8.41 14.80
C ARG A 11 -20.97 -7.05 14.10
N PHE A 12 -21.80 -6.98 13.07
CA PHE A 12 -21.93 -5.82 12.19
C PHE A 12 -23.28 -5.10 12.34
N THR A 13 -23.88 -5.14 13.53
CA THR A 13 -25.22 -4.60 13.86
C THR A 13 -25.43 -3.11 13.51
N ASN A 14 -24.34 -2.36 13.27
CA ASN A 14 -24.36 -0.95 12.87
C ASN A 14 -24.18 -0.71 11.36
N ILE A 15 -24.21 -1.75 10.52
CA ILE A 15 -24.49 -1.52 9.10
C ILE A 15 -25.95 -1.08 9.05
N ARG A 16 -26.18 0.22 8.97
CA ARG A 16 -27.43 0.75 8.43
C ARG A 16 -27.53 0.21 7.01
N VAL A 17 -28.11 -0.98 6.87
CA VAL A 17 -28.86 -1.33 5.67
C VAL A 17 -30.03 -0.36 5.74
N ALA A 18 -29.84 0.82 5.14
CA ALA A 18 -30.95 1.71 4.88
C ALA A 18 -31.76 1.01 3.79
N ASP A 19 -32.63 0.10 4.22
CA ASP A 19 -33.97 -0.04 3.66
C ASP A 19 -34.81 -0.94 4.55
N GLU A 20 -36.10 -0.58 4.60
CA GLU A 20 -37.19 -1.18 5.38
C GLU A 20 -37.32 -0.70 6.84
N ASP A 21 -37.67 0.57 7.04
CA ASP A 21 -38.84 0.94 7.86
C ASP A 21 -39.16 2.43 7.68
N GLY A 22 -40.41 2.69 7.30
CA GLY A 22 -40.81 3.85 6.53
C GLY A 22 -40.71 5.23 7.20
N GLU A 23 -40.04 6.15 6.51
CA GLU A 23 -40.38 7.58 6.47
C GLU A 23 -40.02 8.16 5.08
N GLY A 24 -41.00 8.18 4.18
CA GLY A 24 -40.96 8.87 2.88
C GLY A 24 -40.12 8.16 1.80
N LYS A 25 -40.73 7.88 0.64
CA LYS A 25 -40.03 7.49 -0.60
C LYS A 25 -39.05 8.60 -1.00
N ARG A 26 -37.86 8.65 -0.40
CA ARG A 26 -36.76 9.42 -0.96
C ARG A 26 -36.22 8.56 -2.10
N GLU A 27 -36.29 9.11 -3.31
CA GLU A 27 -35.67 8.53 -4.49
C GLU A 27 -34.14 8.55 -4.26
N THR A 28 -33.58 7.60 -3.54
CA THR A 28 -32.15 7.58 -3.16
C THR A 28 -31.34 6.61 -4.02
N GLY A 29 -30.04 6.83 -4.07
CA GLY A 29 -29.06 5.91 -4.64
C GLY A 29 -27.86 5.76 -3.71
N GLU A 30 -27.05 4.72 -3.95
CA GLU A 30 -25.87 4.44 -3.14
C GLU A 30 -24.61 5.04 -3.78
N LEU A 31 -23.85 5.81 -3.00
CA LEU A 31 -22.50 6.25 -3.33
C LEU A 31 -21.49 5.39 -2.56
N VAL A 32 -20.59 4.75 -3.30
CA VAL A 32 -19.45 4.02 -2.74
C VAL A 32 -18.18 4.74 -3.18
N VAL A 33 -17.45 5.30 -2.23
CA VAL A 33 -16.16 5.95 -2.47
C VAL A 33 -15.06 4.95 -2.23
N PHE A 34 -14.20 4.75 -3.23
CA PHE A 34 -13.01 3.92 -3.13
C PHE A 34 -11.78 4.81 -3.20
N PHE A 35 -11.11 4.97 -2.06
CA PHE A 35 -9.97 5.88 -1.94
C PHE A 35 -8.66 5.10 -1.92
N GLU A 36 -7.80 5.38 -2.90
CA GLU A 36 -6.45 4.83 -3.03
C GLU A 36 -5.43 5.91 -2.68
N ASN A 37 -4.73 5.70 -1.58
CA ASN A 37 -3.89 6.73 -0.98
C ASN A 37 -2.41 6.49 -1.28
N GLY A 38 -1.76 7.41 -1.99
CA GLY A 38 -0.32 7.40 -2.22
C GLY A 38 0.21 6.10 -2.83
N PHE A 39 1.49 5.79 -2.56
CA PHE A 39 2.13 4.56 -3.01
C PHE A 39 2.86 3.85 -1.88
N VAL A 40 3.00 2.53 -2.03
CA VAL A 40 3.87 1.72 -1.18
C VAL A 40 5.29 2.32 -1.17
N PRO A 41 5.94 2.43 0.00
CA PRO A 41 7.28 3.02 0.10
C PRO A 41 8.31 2.25 -0.72
N GLN A 42 9.32 2.96 -1.22
CA GLN A 42 10.42 2.32 -1.95
C GLN A 42 11.28 1.45 -1.05
N LYS A 43 11.65 0.26 -1.55
CA LYS A 43 12.68 -0.56 -0.94
C LYS A 43 14.03 0.11 -1.12
N ARG A 44 14.85 0.09 -0.08
CA ARG A 44 16.24 0.54 -0.11
C ARG A 44 17.15 -0.64 0.17
N GLU A 45 18.32 -0.60 -0.45
CA GLU A 45 19.39 -1.56 -0.15
C GLU A 45 20.15 -1.11 1.10
N ILE A 46 20.42 -2.05 2.00
CA ILE A 46 21.43 -1.90 3.04
C ILE A 46 22.51 -2.97 2.84
N LYS A 47 23.75 -2.65 3.15
CA LYS A 47 24.86 -3.60 3.13
C LYS A 47 25.29 -3.88 4.56
N VAL A 48 25.20 -5.14 4.96
CA VAL A 48 25.63 -5.61 6.27
C VAL A 48 26.98 -6.31 6.11
N PRO A 49 28.07 -5.79 6.69
CA PRO A 49 29.34 -6.49 6.70
C PRO A 49 29.31 -7.62 7.72
N ILE A 50 29.44 -8.86 7.25
CA ILE A 50 29.52 -10.05 8.10
C ILE A 50 31.00 -10.39 8.31
N PRO A 51 31.52 -10.41 9.55
CA PRO A 51 32.88 -10.82 9.81
C PRO A 51 33.06 -12.32 9.53
N THR A 52 34.16 -12.67 8.86
CA THR A 52 34.56 -14.04 8.56
C THR A 52 36.04 -14.23 8.90
N PRO A 53 36.53 -15.47 9.08
CA PRO A 53 37.95 -15.72 9.35
C PRO A 53 38.92 -15.14 8.28
N ASN A 54 38.43 -14.91 7.06
CA ASN A 54 39.23 -14.42 5.93
C ASN A 54 38.95 -12.95 5.57
N GLY A 55 38.27 -12.18 6.44
CA GLY A 55 37.90 -10.78 6.20
C GLY A 55 36.40 -10.52 6.32
N PHE A 56 35.88 -9.49 5.65
CA PHE A 56 34.46 -9.14 5.68
C PHE A 56 33.71 -9.61 4.43
N LEU A 57 32.57 -10.23 4.64
CA LEU A 57 31.60 -10.55 3.58
C LEU A 57 30.46 -9.53 3.64
N ALA A 58 30.37 -8.64 2.66
CA ALA A 58 29.23 -7.73 2.57
C ALA A 58 28.00 -8.47 1.99
N VAL A 59 26.88 -8.42 2.72
CA VAL A 59 25.60 -8.96 2.26
C VAL A 59 24.62 -7.81 2.06
N ALA A 60 24.08 -7.69 0.85
CA ALA A 60 23.10 -6.68 0.50
C ALA A 60 21.67 -7.18 0.79
N PHE A 61 20.91 -6.44 1.59
CA PHE A 61 19.51 -6.74 1.93
C PHE A 61 18.56 -5.62 1.49
N PRO A 62 17.39 -5.97 0.93
CA PRO A 62 16.32 -5.00 0.73
C PRO A 62 15.59 -4.72 2.05
N VAL A 63 15.32 -3.46 2.34
CA VAL A 63 14.54 -3.00 3.51
C VAL A 63 13.54 -1.92 3.12
N TYR A 64 12.42 -1.85 3.83
CA TYR A 64 11.55 -0.66 3.81
C TYR A 64 11.99 0.25 4.94
N ALA A 65 12.55 1.40 4.59
CA ALA A 65 13.07 2.36 5.56
C ALA A 65 12.31 3.69 5.54
N ALA A 66 11.08 3.69 5.03
CA ALA A 66 10.19 4.83 5.14
C ALA A 66 9.62 4.91 6.56
N ARG A 67 9.37 6.13 7.04
CA ARG A 67 8.62 6.33 8.28
C ARG A 67 7.18 5.90 8.03
N TRP A 68 6.66 5.07 8.91
CA TRP A 68 5.24 4.80 8.98
C TRP A 68 4.55 6.09 9.39
N SER A 69 3.69 6.60 8.52
CA SER A 69 2.73 7.64 8.89
C SER A 69 1.42 6.95 9.25
N ASP A 70 0.65 7.58 10.12
CA ASP A 70 -0.73 7.22 10.31
C ASP A 70 -1.50 7.39 8.98
N ILE A 71 -2.60 6.65 8.89
CA ILE A 71 -3.43 6.64 7.69
C ILE A 71 -4.54 7.62 7.92
N GLU A 72 -4.59 8.58 7.02
CA GLU A 72 -5.48 9.72 7.14
C GLU A 72 -6.62 9.56 6.16
N PRO A 73 -7.86 9.83 6.59
CA PRO A 73 -9.01 9.61 5.78
C PRO A 73 -9.16 10.69 4.70
N LEU A 74 -9.92 10.35 3.65
CA LEU A 74 -10.50 11.31 2.73
C LEU A 74 -11.82 11.81 3.32
N SER A 75 -11.92 13.11 3.56
CA SER A 75 -13.15 13.77 3.99
C SER A 75 -13.99 14.11 2.76
N LEU A 76 -15.30 13.87 2.86
CA LEU A 76 -16.29 14.23 1.85
C LEU A 76 -17.34 15.18 2.42
N SER A 77 -17.61 16.25 1.70
CA SER A 77 -18.69 17.19 1.98
C SER A 77 -19.37 17.64 0.69
N GLU A 78 -20.57 18.20 0.83
CA GLU A 78 -21.30 18.86 -0.26
C GLU A 78 -21.39 20.35 0.06
N PRO A 79 -20.67 21.22 -0.68
CA PRO A 79 -20.63 22.65 -0.40
C PRO A 79 -22.00 23.32 -0.49
N GLU A 80 -22.83 22.96 -1.48
CA GLU A 80 -24.12 23.61 -1.72
C GLU A 80 -25.08 23.50 -0.53
N ASN A 81 -25.07 22.34 0.15
CA ASN A 81 -25.94 22.08 1.31
C ASN A 81 -25.20 22.19 2.65
N ALA A 82 -23.92 22.62 2.64
CA ALA A 82 -23.01 22.58 3.78
C ALA A 82 -23.05 21.23 4.54
N SER A 83 -23.28 20.13 3.81
CA SER A 83 -23.52 18.82 4.41
C SER A 83 -22.20 18.05 4.47
N VAL A 84 -21.90 17.47 5.64
CA VAL A 84 -20.75 16.58 5.80
C VAL A 84 -21.20 15.16 5.49
N LEU A 85 -20.63 14.56 4.45
CA LEU A 85 -20.99 13.22 3.99
C LEU A 85 -20.22 12.12 4.73
N GLY A 86 -19.08 12.45 5.34
CA GLY A 86 -18.29 11.56 6.19
C GLY A 86 -16.82 11.49 5.79
N GLU A 87 -16.12 10.54 6.39
CA GLU A 87 -14.70 10.27 6.15
C GLU A 87 -14.52 8.80 5.73
N THR A 88 -13.55 8.52 4.86
CA THR A 88 -13.26 7.14 4.43
C THR A 88 -12.61 6.34 5.54
N GLU A 89 -12.94 5.05 5.62
CA GLU A 89 -12.39 4.12 6.60
C GLU A 89 -11.39 3.14 5.95
N PRO A 90 -10.28 2.80 6.62
CA PRO A 90 -9.29 1.88 6.06
C PRO A 90 -9.85 0.49 5.75
N LEU A 91 -9.70 0.06 4.51
CA LEU A 91 -10.04 -1.27 4.03
C LEU A 91 -8.81 -2.19 4.00
N CYS A 92 -7.67 -1.69 3.52
CA CYS A 92 -6.45 -2.48 3.38
C CYS A 92 -5.18 -1.67 3.54
N TYR A 93 -4.27 -2.19 4.37
CA TYR A 93 -2.93 -1.65 4.57
C TYR A 93 -1.91 -2.33 3.66
N VAL A 94 -1.87 -1.93 2.39
CA VAL A 94 -0.98 -2.54 1.38
C VAL A 94 0.49 -2.39 1.75
N GLN A 95 0.89 -1.26 2.35
CA GLN A 95 2.24 -1.06 2.89
C GLN A 95 2.64 -2.13 3.92
N ALA A 96 1.71 -2.55 4.78
CA ALA A 96 1.94 -3.61 5.77
C ALA A 96 2.06 -4.98 5.11
N LEU A 97 1.24 -5.25 4.09
CA LEU A 97 1.35 -6.46 3.28
C LEU A 97 2.68 -6.53 2.53
N ALA A 98 3.16 -5.41 1.99
CA ALA A 98 4.42 -5.32 1.29
C ALA A 98 5.61 -5.64 2.22
N VAL A 99 5.56 -5.16 3.47
CA VAL A 99 6.56 -5.46 4.52
C VAL A 99 6.48 -6.91 4.98
N LYS A 100 5.27 -7.45 5.17
CA LYS A 100 5.05 -8.87 5.50
C LYS A 100 5.62 -9.78 4.41
N SER A 101 5.34 -9.48 3.14
CA SER A 101 5.87 -10.25 1.99
C SER A 101 7.39 -10.21 1.93
N LEU A 102 8.02 -9.08 2.26
CA LEU A 102 9.47 -8.99 2.37
C LEU A 102 9.98 -9.91 3.49
N LYS A 103 9.40 -9.83 4.69
CA LYS A 103 9.76 -10.64 5.85
C LYS A 103 9.70 -12.15 5.55
N GLU A 104 8.67 -12.61 4.86
CA GLU A 104 8.51 -14.01 4.45
C GLU A 104 9.60 -14.48 3.47
N LYS A 105 10.12 -13.57 2.64
CA LYS A 105 11.18 -13.87 1.66
C LYS A 105 12.59 -13.81 2.25
N VAL A 106 12.79 -13.11 3.37
CA VAL A 106 14.12 -12.93 3.98
C VAL A 106 14.86 -14.26 4.21
N PRO A 107 14.26 -15.31 4.80
CA PRO A 107 14.97 -16.56 5.05
C PRO A 107 15.53 -17.19 3.77
N GLY A 108 14.72 -17.25 2.71
CA GLY A 108 15.14 -17.79 1.42
C GLY A 108 16.22 -16.92 0.74
N MET A 109 16.15 -15.60 0.90
CA MET A 109 17.20 -14.69 0.41
C MET A 109 18.52 -14.95 1.14
N VAL A 110 18.52 -15.04 2.48
CA VAL A 110 19.72 -15.30 3.28
C VAL A 110 20.40 -16.60 2.85
N VAL A 111 19.66 -17.70 2.77
CA VAL A 111 20.21 -19.01 2.35
C VAL A 111 20.86 -18.92 0.97
N ARG A 112 20.18 -18.28 0.01
CA ARG A 112 20.71 -18.09 -1.34
C ARG A 112 21.98 -17.24 -1.36
N HIS A 113 22.03 -16.18 -0.54
CA HIS A 113 23.24 -15.34 -0.41
C HIS A 113 24.41 -16.13 0.18
N LEU A 114 24.18 -16.96 1.20
CA LEU A 114 25.21 -17.82 1.77
C LEU A 114 25.77 -18.79 0.72
N LEU A 115 24.89 -19.49 -0.02
CA LEU A 115 25.31 -20.41 -1.08
C LEU A 115 26.10 -19.70 -2.19
N ARG A 116 25.64 -18.54 -2.65
CA ARG A 116 26.35 -17.73 -3.66
C ARG A 116 27.72 -17.28 -3.16
N SER A 117 27.80 -16.86 -1.90
CA SER A 117 29.05 -16.41 -1.28
C SER A 117 30.04 -17.57 -1.12
N ALA A 118 29.56 -18.75 -0.72
CA ALA A 118 30.36 -19.97 -0.62
C ALA A 118 30.90 -20.38 -2.00
N ALA A 119 30.09 -20.34 -3.05
CA ALA A 119 30.52 -20.63 -4.42
C ALA A 119 31.57 -19.63 -4.93
N LYS A 120 31.36 -18.32 -4.73
CA LYS A 120 32.36 -17.27 -5.05
C LYS A 120 33.67 -17.50 -4.31
N SER A 121 33.58 -17.89 -3.03
CA SER A 121 34.76 -18.20 -2.22
C SER A 121 35.47 -19.42 -2.80
N ALA A 122 34.78 -20.54 -3.05
CA ALA A 122 35.40 -21.74 -3.62
C ALA A 122 36.15 -21.44 -4.94
N PHE A 123 35.54 -20.65 -5.83
CA PHE A 123 36.18 -20.21 -7.08
C PHE A 123 37.43 -19.34 -6.82
N GLN A 124 37.37 -18.41 -5.87
CA GLN A 124 38.53 -17.61 -5.46
C GLN A 124 39.67 -18.46 -4.91
N TRP A 125 39.38 -19.48 -4.09
CA TRP A 125 40.39 -20.39 -3.56
C TRP A 125 41.09 -21.18 -4.67
N GLN A 126 40.36 -21.59 -5.71
CA GLN A 126 40.92 -22.27 -6.87
C GLN A 126 41.77 -21.34 -7.76
N THR A 127 41.60 -20.02 -7.66
CA THR A 127 42.29 -19.01 -8.48
C THR A 127 43.44 -18.31 -7.72
N LYS A 128 43.69 -18.69 -6.46
CA LYS A 128 44.69 -18.05 -5.58
C LYS A 128 46.16 -18.29 -5.97
N ASP A 129 46.45 -19.22 -6.89
CA ASP A 129 47.82 -19.55 -7.32
C ASP A 129 48.49 -18.45 -8.17
N SER A 130 47.81 -17.33 -8.49
CA SER A 130 48.33 -16.32 -9.43
C SER A 130 48.44 -14.88 -8.89
N ALA A 131 47.97 -14.59 -7.67
CA ALA A 131 47.90 -13.21 -7.17
C ALA A 131 48.31 -13.13 -5.69
N GLY A 132 49.48 -12.58 -5.40
CA GLY A 132 49.97 -12.34 -4.03
C GLY A 132 49.11 -11.36 -3.21
N THR A 133 49.66 -10.82 -2.12
CA THR A 133 48.97 -10.04 -1.07
C THR A 133 48.06 -8.88 -1.56
N ALA A 134 48.33 -8.29 -2.72
CA ALA A 134 47.47 -7.27 -3.33
C ALA A 134 46.10 -7.82 -3.80
N GLY A 135 46.02 -9.09 -4.23
CA GLY A 135 44.78 -9.72 -4.68
C GLY A 135 43.72 -9.83 -3.58
N THR A 136 44.13 -10.02 -2.33
CA THR A 136 43.25 -10.22 -1.16
C THR A 136 42.52 -8.93 -0.72
N ILE A 137 43.16 -7.77 -0.91
CA ILE A 137 42.59 -6.45 -0.58
C ILE A 137 41.63 -5.99 -1.69
N PHE A 138 42.02 -6.16 -2.95
CA PHE A 138 41.14 -5.87 -4.10
C PHE A 138 39.92 -6.80 -4.18
N SER A 139 40.04 -8.09 -3.82
CA SER A 139 38.91 -9.03 -3.80
C SER A 139 37.86 -8.70 -2.73
N SER A 140 38.29 -8.19 -1.58
CA SER A 140 37.39 -7.77 -0.49
C SER A 140 36.59 -6.52 -0.90
N LEU A 141 37.22 -5.58 -1.61
CA LEU A 141 36.57 -4.38 -2.12
C LEU A 141 35.61 -4.69 -3.29
N TYR A 142 36.00 -5.60 -4.19
CA TYR A 142 35.15 -6.02 -5.31
C TYR A 142 33.88 -6.77 -4.85
N ASN A 143 33.98 -7.59 -3.79
CA ASN A 143 32.82 -8.26 -3.19
C ASN A 143 31.80 -7.26 -2.64
N ILE A 144 32.25 -6.15 -2.06
CA ILE A 144 31.37 -5.08 -1.55
C ILE A 144 30.64 -4.39 -2.71
N VAL A 145 31.29 -4.18 -3.85
CA VAL A 145 30.71 -3.48 -5.01
C VAL A 145 29.80 -4.37 -5.84
N SER A 146 30.10 -5.66 -5.98
CA SER A 146 29.37 -6.58 -6.85
C SER A 146 28.03 -7.07 -6.30
N GLU A 147 27.82 -7.06 -4.98
CA GLU A 147 26.54 -7.49 -4.40
C GLU A 147 25.51 -6.34 -4.45
N LYS A 148 24.36 -6.64 -5.06
CA LYS A 148 23.17 -5.78 -5.10
C LYS A 148 21.93 -6.59 -4.69
N ALA A 149 21.08 -5.99 -3.88
CA ALA A 149 19.81 -6.55 -3.47
C ALA A 149 18.79 -6.47 -4.62
N ASP A 150 17.86 -7.43 -4.66
CA ASP A 150 16.68 -7.30 -5.51
C ASP A 150 15.69 -6.31 -4.89
N LEU A 151 15.55 -5.15 -5.54
CA LEU A 151 14.66 -4.07 -5.09
C LEU A 151 13.28 -4.13 -5.75
N ARG A 152 12.96 -5.13 -6.59
CA ARG A 152 11.63 -5.26 -7.20
C ARG A 152 10.57 -5.32 -6.10
N SER A 153 9.59 -4.42 -6.18
CA SER A 153 8.58 -4.21 -5.12
C SER A 153 7.27 -3.71 -5.70
N TRP A 154 6.28 -3.54 -4.82
CA TRP A 154 4.92 -3.14 -5.15
C TRP A 154 4.77 -1.63 -5.32
N LEU A 155 5.74 -0.95 -5.95
CA LEU A 155 5.81 0.52 -6.03
C LEU A 155 4.59 1.17 -6.70
N THR A 156 3.89 0.41 -7.55
CA THR A 156 2.71 0.90 -8.28
C THR A 156 1.41 0.66 -7.52
N LEU A 157 1.43 -0.09 -6.42
CA LEU A 157 0.25 -0.29 -5.59
C LEU A 157 0.07 0.88 -4.64
N PRO A 158 -1.18 1.22 -4.29
CA PRO A 158 -1.45 2.26 -3.32
C PRO A 158 -0.85 1.89 -1.96
N ARG A 159 -0.55 2.90 -1.13
CA ARG A 159 -0.04 2.68 0.22
C ARG A 159 -1.10 1.99 1.08
N ASP A 160 -2.32 2.49 0.98
CA ASP A 160 -3.50 2.03 1.65
C ASP A 160 -4.72 2.27 0.77
N VAL A 161 -5.77 1.50 1.04
CA VAL A 161 -7.06 1.55 0.37
C VAL A 161 -8.11 1.77 1.44
N GLN A 162 -9.04 2.69 1.18
CA GLN A 162 -10.10 3.08 2.10
C GLN A 162 -11.45 3.12 1.39
N ILE A 163 -12.52 3.07 2.16
CA ILE A 163 -13.88 3.03 1.64
C ILE A 163 -14.82 3.92 2.45
N LEU A 164 -15.74 4.60 1.76
CA LEU A 164 -16.91 5.24 2.37
C LEU A 164 -18.15 4.76 1.62
N ARG A 165 -19.23 4.50 2.34
CA ARG A 165 -20.54 4.19 1.77
C ARG A 165 -21.55 5.18 2.30
N ASN A 166 -22.30 5.82 1.41
CA ASN A 166 -23.34 6.77 1.77
C ASN A 166 -24.56 6.61 0.86
N HIS A 167 -25.75 6.99 1.34
CA HIS A 167 -26.97 7.04 0.56
C HIS A 167 -27.33 8.50 0.32
N LEU A 168 -27.40 8.89 -0.94
CA LEU A 168 -27.71 10.26 -1.36
C LEU A 168 -29.04 10.26 -2.11
N SER A 169 -29.70 11.42 -2.18
CA SER A 169 -30.84 11.60 -3.08
C SER A 169 -30.42 11.37 -4.53
N ALA A 170 -31.35 10.98 -5.39
CA ALA A 170 -31.12 10.91 -6.82
C ALA A 170 -30.94 12.34 -7.37
N GLY A 171 -29.94 12.54 -8.21
CA GLY A 171 -29.55 13.85 -8.73
C GLY A 171 -28.05 13.97 -8.95
N THR A 172 -27.63 15.15 -9.40
CA THR A 172 -26.20 15.49 -9.48
C THR A 172 -25.81 16.16 -8.17
N HIS A 173 -24.77 15.61 -7.53
CA HIS A 173 -24.21 16.11 -6.29
C HIS A 173 -22.80 16.66 -6.56
N GLN A 174 -22.54 17.89 -6.15
CA GLN A 174 -21.19 18.45 -6.20
C GLN A 174 -20.46 18.09 -4.91
N LEU A 175 -19.50 17.16 -5.01
CA LEU A 175 -18.76 16.65 -3.88
C LEU A 175 -17.41 17.35 -3.75
N HIS A 176 -17.16 17.90 -2.57
CA HIS A 176 -15.85 18.38 -2.15
C HIS A 176 -15.08 17.24 -1.48
N LEU A 177 -13.92 16.92 -2.05
CA LEU A 177 -12.99 15.92 -1.55
C LEU A 177 -11.82 16.64 -0.89
N GLU A 178 -11.48 16.27 0.34
CA GLU A 178 -10.35 16.85 1.06
C GLU A 178 -9.53 15.76 1.77
N HIS A 179 -8.22 15.77 1.58
CA HIS A 179 -7.29 14.98 2.38
C HIS A 179 -6.37 15.92 3.17
N LYS A 180 -6.77 16.18 4.42
CA LYS A 180 -6.19 17.19 5.32
C LYS A 180 -4.68 17.07 5.46
N ALA A 181 -4.16 15.86 5.64
CA ALA A 181 -2.75 15.62 5.89
C ALA A 181 -1.83 15.95 4.70
N SER A 182 -2.36 15.94 3.47
CA SER A 182 -1.59 16.36 2.29
C SER A 182 -2.00 17.73 1.77
N GLY A 183 -3.06 18.34 2.31
CA GLY A 183 -3.71 19.53 1.75
C GLY A 183 -4.25 19.32 0.32
N ALA A 184 -4.50 18.08 -0.08
CA ALA A 184 -5.07 17.81 -1.40
C ALA A 184 -6.58 18.02 -1.33
N PHE A 185 -7.14 18.74 -2.29
CA PHE A 185 -8.58 18.92 -2.42
C PHE A 185 -9.01 18.90 -3.89
N SER A 186 -10.27 18.56 -4.15
CA SER A 186 -10.90 18.65 -5.47
C SER A 186 -12.41 18.64 -5.34
N ASP A 187 -13.08 19.38 -6.20
CA ASP A 187 -14.53 19.27 -6.38
C ASP A 187 -14.83 18.33 -7.56
N ILE A 188 -15.90 17.53 -7.45
CA ILE A 188 -16.36 16.64 -8.52
C ILE A 188 -17.87 16.51 -8.51
N ASP A 189 -18.48 16.58 -9.70
CA ASP A 189 -19.90 16.30 -9.88
C ASP A 189 -20.12 14.79 -10.01
N VAL A 190 -21.03 14.26 -9.19
CA VAL A 190 -21.37 12.83 -9.18
C VAL A 190 -22.87 12.68 -9.37
N SER A 191 -23.27 11.96 -10.42
CA SER A 191 -24.67 11.65 -10.69
C SER A 191 -25.10 10.38 -9.97
N ILE A 192 -26.10 10.51 -9.09
CA ILE A 192 -26.70 9.43 -8.33
C ILE A 192 -28.04 9.06 -8.97
N HIS A 193 -28.16 7.80 -9.41
CA HIS A 193 -29.42 7.26 -9.94
C HIS A 193 -30.26 6.64 -8.82
N LYS A 194 -31.58 6.78 -8.94
CA LYS A 194 -32.54 6.13 -8.03
C LYS A 194 -32.36 4.61 -8.05
N ASN A 195 -32.23 4.01 -6.88
CA ASN A 195 -31.95 2.58 -6.67
C ASN A 195 -30.69 2.08 -7.41
N GLY A 196 -29.85 3.00 -7.91
CA GLY A 196 -28.61 2.71 -8.59
C GLY A 196 -27.42 2.75 -7.64
N LYS A 197 -26.27 2.30 -8.13
CA LYS A 197 -25.01 2.38 -7.39
C LYS A 197 -24.04 3.25 -8.17
N THR A 198 -23.33 4.12 -7.47
CA THR A 198 -22.27 4.93 -8.06
C THR A 198 -20.98 4.67 -7.29
N ILE A 199 -19.95 4.22 -8.00
CA ILE A 199 -18.61 4.07 -7.45
C ILE A 199 -17.80 5.31 -7.83
N LEU A 200 -17.38 6.07 -6.82
CA LEU A 200 -16.41 7.14 -6.97
C LEU A 200 -15.03 6.60 -6.59
N ARG A 201 -14.20 6.32 -7.58
CA ARG A 201 -12.79 5.96 -7.34
C ARG A 201 -11.96 7.23 -7.27
N VAL A 202 -11.24 7.42 -6.16
CA VAL A 202 -10.36 8.56 -5.91
C VAL A 202 -8.95 8.05 -5.66
N ILE A 203 -7.97 8.47 -6.45
CA ILE A 203 -6.56 8.13 -6.28
C ILE A 203 -5.79 9.39 -5.93
N ARG A 204 -5.09 9.40 -4.79
CA ARG A 204 -4.22 10.51 -4.40
C ARG A 204 -2.77 10.21 -4.72
N ILE A 205 -2.13 11.13 -5.45
CA ILE A 205 -0.69 11.13 -5.67
C ILE A 205 -0.15 12.51 -5.28
N GLY A 206 0.58 12.57 -4.16
CA GLY A 206 1.07 13.84 -3.63
C GLY A 206 -0.09 14.76 -3.22
N SER A 207 -0.15 15.95 -3.80
CA SER A 207 -1.22 16.94 -3.58
C SER A 207 -2.35 16.88 -4.63
N VAL A 208 -2.34 15.85 -5.50
CA VAL A 208 -3.27 15.76 -6.64
C VAL A 208 -4.20 14.56 -6.45
N PHE A 209 -5.48 14.76 -6.79
CA PHE A 209 -6.47 13.69 -6.91
C PHE A 209 -6.75 13.35 -8.37
N TYR A 210 -6.90 12.06 -8.64
CA TYR A 210 -7.45 11.51 -9.86
C TYR A 210 -8.76 10.80 -9.51
N SER A 211 -9.86 11.34 -9.99
CA SER A 211 -11.20 10.86 -9.63
C SER A 211 -11.92 10.31 -10.86
N THR A 212 -12.67 9.24 -10.68
CA THR A 212 -13.52 8.65 -11.73
C THR A 212 -14.80 8.14 -11.08
N ALA A 213 -15.94 8.64 -11.56
CA ALA A 213 -17.25 8.15 -11.16
C ALA A 213 -17.75 7.12 -12.20
N ILE A 214 -18.25 5.99 -11.71
CA ILE A 214 -18.84 4.93 -12.52
C ILE A 214 -20.21 4.61 -11.92
N THR A 215 -21.24 4.71 -12.73
CA THR A 215 -22.63 4.48 -12.31
C THR A 215 -23.15 3.17 -12.91
N PHE A 216 -23.90 2.41 -12.10
CA PHE A 216 -24.48 1.11 -12.41
C PHE A 216 -25.98 1.09 -12.10
#